data_AF-A0A1Z9M007-F1
#
_entry.id   AF-A0A1Z9M007-F1
#
_cell.length_a   1.000
_cell.length_b   1.000
_cell.length_c   1.000
_cell.angle_alpha   90.00
_cell.angle_beta   90.00
_cell.angle_gamma   90.00
#
_symmetry.space_group_name_H-M   'P 1'
#
loop_
_entity.id
_entity.type
_entity.pdbx_description
1 polymer ?
#
loop_
_entity_poly.entity_id
_entity_poly.type
_entity_poly.pdbx_seq_one_letter_code
_entity_poly.pdbx_strand_id
1 'polypeptide(L)'
;MGEFLGSFKAEDSILVVYNDGSYEVTDFQLTNHYRIKEIKVIKKFSSKIVLSCVHYNFDSKSFYVKRFKVETTSLNKKFNFITESPKSRLIFVTVENNPKISFKFYSKNKELKSMELSLSDHVSIKGWKSIGNKLGQYLRPHQFTLVHFDEYSNESIDKLKDKEELNLFNSN
;
A
#
# COMPACT_ATOMS: atom_id res chain seq x y z
N MET A 1 13.38 -11.50 8.89
CA MET A 1 13.90 -11.85 7.56
C MET A 1 13.92 -10.58 6.73
N GLY A 2 15.03 -10.28 6.07
CA GLY A 2 15.13 -9.13 5.17
C GLY A 2 14.61 -9.50 3.78
N GLU A 3 13.75 -8.67 3.21
CA GLU A 3 13.40 -8.76 1.78
C GLU A 3 14.55 -8.19 0.95
N PHE A 4 15.01 -8.94 -0.05
CA PHE A 4 15.97 -8.46 -1.02
C PHE A 4 15.26 -7.55 -2.02
N LEU A 5 15.58 -6.26 -2.02
CA LEU A 5 14.95 -5.25 -2.89
C LEU A 5 15.47 -5.25 -4.34
N GLY A 6 16.30 -6.23 -4.72
CA GLY A 6 16.86 -6.37 -6.06
C GLY A 6 18.13 -5.52 -6.31
N SER A 7 18.56 -5.46 -7.57
CA SER A 7 19.63 -4.56 -8.02
C SER A 7 19.11 -3.15 -8.22
N PHE A 8 19.81 -2.15 -7.67
CA PHE A 8 19.49 -0.73 -7.82
C PHE A 8 20.34 -0.11 -8.94
N LYS A 9 19.70 0.71 -9.78
CA LYS A 9 20.30 1.66 -10.71
C LYS A 9 20.36 3.05 -10.06
N ALA A 10 21.17 3.94 -10.61
CA ALA A 10 21.34 5.30 -10.10
C ALA A 10 20.03 6.12 -10.02
N GLU A 11 19.05 5.77 -10.85
CA GLU A 11 17.74 6.44 -10.96
C GLU A 11 16.68 5.84 -10.01
N ASP A 12 16.99 4.69 -9.40
CA ASP A 12 16.03 4.00 -8.56
C ASP A 12 15.84 4.73 -7.23
N SER A 13 14.62 4.69 -6.73
CA SER A 13 14.23 5.27 -5.45
C SER A 13 13.50 4.25 -4.61
N ILE A 14 13.32 4.55 -3.33
CA ILE A 14 12.70 3.68 -2.34
C ILE A 14 11.45 4.36 -1.81
N LEU A 15 10.34 3.65 -1.79
CA LEU A 15 9.13 4.04 -1.07
C LEU A 15 9.25 3.56 0.37
N VAL A 16 9.06 4.47 1.32
CA VAL A 16 8.95 4.17 2.74
C VAL A 16 7.59 4.60 3.24
N VAL A 17 6.89 3.71 3.94
CA VAL A 17 5.62 4.00 4.63
C VAL A 17 5.81 3.78 6.12
N TYR A 18 5.38 4.74 6.93
CA TYR A 18 5.59 4.75 8.38
C TYR A 18 4.33 4.38 9.16
N ASN A 19 4.52 4.02 10.43
CA ASN A 19 3.45 3.68 11.38
C ASN A 19 2.47 4.84 11.63
N ASP A 20 2.92 6.08 11.46
CA ASP A 20 2.09 7.29 11.64
C ASP A 20 1.18 7.57 10.43
N GLY A 21 1.27 6.80 9.35
CA GLY A 21 0.51 7.05 8.13
C GLY A 21 1.09 8.17 7.27
N SER A 22 2.40 8.41 7.38
CA SER A 22 3.18 9.16 6.40
C SER A 22 3.87 8.22 5.40
N TYR A 23 4.15 8.72 4.20
CA TYR A 23 5.08 8.09 3.26
C TYR A 23 6.12 9.09 2.78
N GLU A 24 7.26 8.59 2.32
CA GLU A 24 8.24 9.36 1.56
C GLU A 24 8.86 8.51 0.46
N VAL A 25 9.45 9.18 -0.53
CA VAL A 25 10.31 8.55 -1.53
C VAL A 25 11.73 9.02 -1.26
N THR A 26 12.66 8.11 -1.09
CA THR A 26 14.07 8.38 -0.81
C THR A 26 14.96 7.84 -1.92
N ASP A 27 16.20 8.28 -1.97
CA ASP A 27 17.22 7.62 -2.78
C ASP A 27 17.65 6.27 -2.17
N PHE A 28 18.51 5.55 -2.87
CA PHE A 28 19.04 4.25 -2.44
C PHE A 28 20.36 4.36 -1.66
N GLN A 29 20.73 5.54 -1.15
CA GLN A 29 22.01 5.72 -0.47
C GLN A 29 22.10 4.86 0.80
N LEU A 30 23.24 4.19 1.00
CA LEU A 30 23.50 3.35 2.18
C LEU A 30 23.46 4.11 3.50
N THR A 31 23.62 5.43 3.47
CA THR A 31 23.56 6.34 4.62
C THR A 31 22.15 6.60 5.12
N ASN A 32 21.11 6.15 4.42
CA ASN A 32 19.73 6.36 4.85
C ASN A 32 19.44 5.59 6.13
N HIS A 33 19.38 6.32 7.25
CA HIS A 33 19.11 5.78 8.57
C HIS A 33 17.60 5.57 8.79
N TYR A 34 17.11 4.45 8.28
CA TYR A 34 15.74 4.01 8.51
C TYR A 34 15.57 3.47 9.93
N ARG A 35 14.68 4.11 10.70
CA ARG A 35 14.23 3.54 11.98
C ARG A 35 13.26 2.41 11.70
N ILE A 36 13.77 1.18 11.57
CA ILE A 36 12.98 -0.01 11.18
C ILE A 36 11.70 -0.17 12.01
N LYS A 37 11.74 0.14 13.31
CA LYS A 37 10.57 0.07 14.21
C LYS A 37 9.43 1.01 13.82
N GLU A 38 9.72 2.08 13.10
CA GLU A 38 8.76 3.10 12.65
C GLU A 38 8.19 2.80 11.25
N ILE A 39 8.69 1.76 10.56
CA ILE A 39 8.37 1.45 9.17
C ILE A 39 7.34 0.33 9.08
N LYS A 40 6.33 0.53 8.21
CA LYS A 40 5.34 -0.47 7.81
C LYS A 40 5.67 -1.11 6.46
N VAL A 41 6.19 -0.34 5.51
CA VAL A 41 6.55 -0.81 4.16
C VAL A 41 7.84 -0.13 3.75
N ILE A 42 8.76 -0.92 3.19
CA ILE A 42 9.93 -0.42 2.47
C ILE A 42 10.03 -1.23 1.17
N LYS A 43 9.97 -0.55 0.02
CA LYS A 43 10.01 -1.22 -1.29
C LYS A 43 10.65 -0.30 -2.32
N LYS A 44 11.24 -0.88 -3.37
CA LYS A 44 11.65 -0.12 -4.54
C LYS A 44 10.46 0.66 -5.11
N PHE A 45 10.64 1.95 -5.35
CA PHE A 45 9.57 2.83 -5.83
C PHE A 45 9.31 2.60 -7.33
N SER A 46 8.04 2.69 -7.69
CA SER A 46 7.57 2.79 -9.07
C SER A 46 6.32 3.66 -9.06
N SER A 47 6.17 4.53 -10.06
CA SER A 47 4.98 5.37 -10.24
C SER A 47 3.68 4.58 -10.44
N LYS A 48 3.78 3.27 -10.69
CA LYS A 48 2.65 2.35 -10.82
C LYS A 48 2.16 1.81 -9.48
N ILE A 49 2.90 2.00 -8.38
CA ILE A 49 2.52 1.49 -7.06
C ILE A 49 1.22 2.14 -6.59
N VAL A 50 0.29 1.30 -6.17
CA VAL A 50 -0.93 1.69 -5.47
C VAL A 50 -0.81 1.25 -4.02
N LEU A 51 -0.85 2.22 -3.11
CA LEU A 51 -0.97 1.94 -1.68
C LEU A 51 -2.43 1.68 -1.33
N SER A 52 -2.68 0.54 -0.71
CA SER A 52 -3.98 0.18 -0.13
C SER A 52 -3.84 0.12 1.39
N CYS A 53 -4.69 0.84 2.13
CA CYS A 53 -4.59 0.89 3.58
C CYS A 53 -5.95 0.85 4.29
N VAL A 54 -5.90 0.42 5.55
CA VAL A 54 -6.96 0.63 6.53
C VAL A 54 -6.42 1.57 7.59
N HIS A 55 -7.17 2.63 7.88
CA HIS A 55 -6.83 3.58 8.95
C HIS A 55 -8.05 3.91 9.79
N TYR A 56 -7.80 4.27 11.05
CA TYR A 56 -8.81 4.76 11.97
C TYR A 56 -8.74 6.28 11.99
N ASN A 57 -9.87 6.92 11.72
CA ASN A 57 -10.04 8.36 11.83
C ASN A 57 -10.72 8.68 13.16
N PHE A 58 -10.04 9.44 14.02
CA PHE A 58 -10.55 9.73 15.36
C PHE A 58 -11.77 10.65 15.36
N ASP A 59 -11.80 11.64 14.48
CA ASP A 59 -12.84 12.67 14.46
C ASP A 59 -14.21 12.09 14.13
N SER A 60 -14.25 11.16 13.17
CA SER A 60 -15.44 10.41 12.76
C SER A 60 -15.65 9.09 13.50
N LYS A 61 -14.72 8.73 14.40
CA LYS A 61 -14.69 7.46 15.17
C LYS A 61 -14.95 6.23 14.31
N SER A 62 -14.38 6.20 13.10
CA SER A 62 -14.68 5.19 12.08
C SER A 62 -13.39 4.69 11.41
N PHE A 63 -13.42 3.44 10.95
CA PHE A 63 -12.37 2.86 10.12
C PHE A 63 -12.64 3.16 8.65
N TYR A 64 -11.59 3.46 7.90
CA TYR A 64 -11.63 3.76 6.47
C TYR A 64 -10.66 2.89 5.71
N VAL A 65 -11.05 2.52 4.50
CA VAL A 65 -10.22 1.90 3.49
C VAL A 65 -9.88 2.96 2.45
N LYS A 66 -8.61 3.05 2.08
CA LYS A 66 -8.13 4.01 1.09
C LYS A 66 -7.16 3.34 0.13
N ARG A 67 -7.29 3.66 -1.15
CA ARG A 67 -6.37 3.27 -2.22
C ARG A 67 -5.91 4.51 -2.97
N PHE A 68 -4.61 4.66 -3.18
CA PHE A 68 -4.05 5.82 -3.88
C PHE A 68 -2.71 5.50 -4.55
N LYS A 69 -2.39 6.21 -5.62
CA LYS A 69 -1.04 6.18 -6.21
C LYS A 69 -0.14 7.12 -5.43
N VAL A 70 1.12 6.73 -5.27
CA VAL A 70 2.13 7.62 -4.70
C VAL A 70 2.52 8.63 -5.77
N GLU A 71 2.17 9.90 -5.54
CA GLU A 71 2.33 11.01 -6.48
C GLU A 71 3.31 12.03 -5.88
N THR A 72 4.61 11.75 -5.91
CA THR A 72 5.64 12.72 -5.53
C THR A 72 6.84 12.61 -6.45
N THR A 73 7.39 13.76 -6.83
CA THR A 73 8.69 13.90 -7.50
C THR A 73 9.77 14.39 -6.52
N SER A 74 9.38 14.84 -5.33
CA SER A 74 10.32 15.28 -4.29
C SER A 74 10.84 14.08 -3.51
N LEU A 75 12.17 13.94 -3.47
CA LEU A 75 12.84 12.99 -2.60
C LEU A 75 12.93 13.53 -1.16
N ASN A 76 13.01 12.62 -0.19
CA ASN A 76 13.26 12.89 1.23
C ASN A 76 12.24 13.85 1.87
N LYS A 77 11.02 13.87 1.34
CA LYS A 77 9.90 14.64 1.87
C LYS A 77 8.76 13.71 2.30
N LYS A 78 8.34 13.86 3.54
CA LYS A 78 7.21 13.12 4.12
C LYS A 78 5.87 13.74 3.77
N PHE A 79 4.90 12.87 3.49
CA PHE A 79 3.51 13.23 3.22
C PHE A 79 2.58 12.38 4.07
N ASN A 80 1.77 13.03 4.91
CA ASN A 80 0.72 12.37 5.70
C ASN A 80 -0.48 12.03 4.83
N PHE A 81 -0.82 10.75 4.71
CA PHE A 81 -1.97 10.28 3.94
C PHE A 81 -3.14 9.81 4.82
N ILE A 82 -3.03 9.94 6.14
CA ILE A 82 -4.16 9.81 7.07
C ILE A 82 -4.38 11.14 7.78
N THR A 83 -5.48 11.26 8.52
CA THR A 83 -5.76 12.47 9.31
C THR A 83 -4.78 12.63 10.46
N GLU A 84 -4.32 13.86 10.69
CA GLU A 84 -3.30 14.21 11.69
C GLU A 84 -3.82 14.25 13.14
N SER A 85 -5.10 14.00 13.37
CA SER A 85 -5.69 14.00 14.71
C SER A 85 -4.92 13.02 15.61
N PRO A 86 -4.49 13.38 16.84
CA PRO A 86 -3.53 12.61 17.65
C PRO A 86 -3.89 11.14 17.97
N LYS A 87 -5.14 10.74 17.72
CA LYS A 87 -5.65 9.39 17.96
C LYS A 87 -6.04 8.66 16.67
N SER A 88 -5.86 9.29 15.51
CA SER A 88 -5.94 8.64 14.21
C SER A 88 -4.73 7.72 14.05
N ARG A 89 -4.91 6.57 13.41
CA ARG A 89 -3.88 5.53 13.33
C ARG A 89 -3.94 4.78 12.02
N LEU A 90 -2.77 4.52 11.43
CA LEU A 90 -2.64 3.53 10.38
C LEU A 90 -2.76 2.13 11.00
N ILE A 91 -3.70 1.33 10.50
CA ILE A 91 -4.00 0.01 11.05
C ILE A 91 -3.36 -1.09 10.20
N PHE A 92 -3.47 -0.95 8.88
CA PHE A 92 -2.94 -1.88 7.89
C PHE A 92 -2.54 -1.11 6.63
N VAL A 93 -1.48 -1.56 5.96
CA VAL A 93 -1.08 -1.03 4.65
C VAL A 93 -0.40 -2.12 3.83
N THR A 94 -0.61 -2.06 2.53
CA THR A 94 0.02 -2.93 1.54
C THR A 94 0.20 -2.20 0.22
N VAL A 95 1.13 -2.69 -0.60
CA VAL A 95 1.43 -2.24 -1.97
C VAL A 95 0.96 -3.26 -3.02
N GLU A 96 0.26 -4.31 -2.59
CA GLU A 96 -0.30 -5.30 -3.51
C GLU A 96 -1.42 -4.70 -4.36
N ASN A 97 -1.48 -5.11 -5.63
CA ASN A 97 -2.38 -4.52 -6.63
C ASN A 97 -3.86 -4.78 -6.32
N ASN A 98 -4.19 -6.03 -6.00
CA ASN A 98 -5.52 -6.53 -5.66
C ASN A 98 -5.54 -7.16 -4.27
N PRO A 99 -5.38 -6.35 -3.20
CA PRO A 99 -5.24 -6.92 -1.87
C PRO A 99 -6.58 -7.38 -1.35
N LYS A 100 -6.66 -8.67 -1.03
CA LYS A 100 -7.73 -9.24 -0.23
C LYS A 100 -7.24 -9.41 1.20
N ILE A 101 -7.95 -8.79 2.14
CA ILE A 101 -7.59 -8.81 3.56
C ILE A 101 -8.60 -9.61 4.38
N SER A 102 -8.17 -10.17 5.49
CA SER A 102 -9.03 -10.74 6.54
C SER A 102 -8.89 -9.91 7.80
N PHE A 103 -9.97 -9.74 8.55
CA PHE A 103 -9.96 -9.10 9.86
C PHE A 103 -11.03 -9.69 10.77
N LYS A 104 -10.80 -9.55 12.08
CA LYS A 104 -11.76 -9.96 13.10
C LYS A 104 -12.53 -8.79 13.65
N PHE A 105 -13.78 -9.04 14.03
CA PHE A 105 -14.67 -8.06 14.65
C PHE A 105 -15.65 -8.76 15.58
N TYR A 106 -16.30 -7.99 16.46
CA TYR A 106 -17.36 -8.50 17.32
C TYR A 106 -18.73 -8.32 16.65
N SER A 107 -19.57 -9.34 16.68
CA SER A 107 -20.98 -9.20 16.31
C SER A 107 -21.73 -8.39 17.39
N LYS A 108 -22.98 -8.00 17.10
CA LYS A 108 -23.86 -7.37 18.10
C LYS A 108 -24.06 -8.26 19.34
N ASN A 109 -23.98 -9.58 19.16
CA ASN A 109 -24.11 -10.58 20.22
C ASN A 109 -22.77 -10.88 20.92
N LYS A 110 -21.73 -10.05 20.71
CA LYS A 110 -20.38 -10.18 21.28
C LYS A 110 -19.61 -11.43 20.85
N GLU A 111 -20.03 -12.09 19.79
CA GLU A 111 -19.28 -13.20 19.20
C GLU A 111 -18.14 -12.68 18.34
N LEU A 112 -16.96 -13.30 18.44
CA LEU A 112 -15.84 -12.98 17.56
C LEU A 112 -16.07 -13.61 16.18
N LYS A 113 -16.11 -12.79 15.14
CA LYS A 113 -16.26 -13.20 13.74
C LYS A 113 -15.07 -12.74 12.92
N SER A 114 -14.83 -13.42 11.80
CA SER A 114 -13.86 -13.02 10.79
C SER A 114 -14.58 -12.62 9.51
N MET A 115 -14.00 -11.68 8.78
CA MET A 115 -14.48 -11.28 7.45
C MET A 115 -13.29 -11.10 6.52
N GLU A 116 -13.48 -11.51 5.28
CA GLU A 116 -12.58 -11.17 4.18
C GLU A 116 -13.16 -10.04 3.33
N LEU A 117 -12.29 -9.14 2.86
CA LEU A 117 -12.66 -7.99 2.06
C LEU A 117 -11.64 -7.77 0.95
N SER A 118 -12.11 -7.70 -0.30
CA SER A 118 -11.33 -7.19 -1.42
C SER A 118 -11.26 -5.67 -1.33
N LEU A 119 -10.07 -5.12 -1.13
CA LEU A 119 -9.92 -3.67 -1.05
C LEU A 119 -10.13 -3.01 -2.42
N SER A 120 -9.83 -3.73 -3.51
CA SER A 120 -10.04 -3.25 -4.87
C SER A 120 -11.50 -3.01 -5.19
N ASP A 121 -12.37 -3.90 -4.74
CA ASP A 121 -13.82 -3.81 -4.97
C ASP A 121 -14.47 -2.81 -4.01
N HIS A 122 -13.91 -2.62 -2.81
CA HIS A 122 -14.45 -1.73 -1.79
C HIS A 122 -14.17 -0.24 -2.06
N VAL A 123 -13.02 0.07 -2.66
CA VAL A 123 -12.64 1.45 -2.96
C VAL A 123 -11.82 1.55 -4.25
N SER A 124 -12.22 2.46 -5.12
CA SER A 124 -11.42 2.83 -6.29
C SER A 124 -10.16 3.59 -5.86
N ILE A 125 -9.19 3.71 -6.77
CA ILE A 125 -8.01 4.55 -6.55
C ILE A 125 -8.46 6.02 -6.46
N LYS A 126 -8.10 6.67 -5.36
CA LYS A 126 -8.37 8.09 -5.08
C LYS A 126 -7.06 8.86 -4.94
N GLY A 127 -7.16 10.18 -4.78
CA GLY A 127 -6.01 11.01 -4.44
C GLY A 127 -5.47 10.74 -3.03
N TRP A 128 -4.16 10.91 -2.84
CA TRP A 128 -3.47 10.65 -1.57
C TRP A 128 -3.91 11.57 -0.41
N LYS A 129 -4.63 12.67 -0.66
CA LYS A 129 -5.24 13.51 0.40
C LYS A 129 -6.64 13.08 0.83
N SER A 130 -7.28 12.17 0.08
CA SER A 130 -8.65 11.74 0.39
C SER A 130 -8.72 10.92 1.68
N ILE A 131 -9.87 10.89 2.35
CA ILE A 131 -10.04 10.03 3.54
C ILE A 131 -10.24 8.55 3.19
N GLY A 132 -10.76 8.25 2.00
CA GLY A 132 -11.16 6.90 1.58
C GLY A 132 -12.65 6.61 1.78
N ASN A 133 -13.04 5.34 1.76
CA ASN A 133 -14.40 4.87 2.01
C ASN A 133 -14.47 4.26 3.42
N LYS A 134 -15.59 4.39 4.14
CA LYS A 134 -15.76 3.70 5.43
C LYS A 134 -15.61 2.19 5.23
N LEU A 135 -14.91 1.51 6.13
CA LEU A 135 -14.74 0.05 6.10
C LEU A 135 -16.09 -0.67 6.21
N GLY A 136 -16.98 -0.13 7.03
CA GLY A 136 -18.29 -0.71 7.32
C GLY A 136 -18.63 -0.57 8.81
N GLN A 137 -19.77 -1.11 9.21
CA GLN A 137 -20.22 -1.09 10.60
C GLN A 137 -19.72 -2.33 11.35
N TYR A 138 -18.40 -2.45 11.49
CA TYR A 138 -17.78 -3.54 12.26
C TYR A 138 -17.41 -3.05 13.66
N LEU A 139 -17.79 -3.80 14.69
CA LEU A 139 -17.45 -3.45 16.07
C LEU A 139 -16.03 -3.91 16.40
N ARG A 140 -15.16 -2.95 16.72
CA ARG A 140 -13.75 -3.17 17.10
C ARG A 140 -13.01 -4.07 16.10
N PRO A 141 -12.91 -3.68 14.81
CA PRO A 141 -12.18 -4.47 13.84
C PRO A 141 -10.68 -4.46 14.17
N HIS A 142 -10.04 -5.63 14.12
CA HIS A 142 -8.64 -5.85 14.50
C HIS A 142 -8.07 -7.07 13.77
N GLN A 143 -6.76 -7.33 13.96
CA GLN A 143 -6.07 -8.46 13.32
C GLN A 143 -6.20 -8.49 11.79
N PHE A 144 -5.96 -7.33 11.17
CA PHE A 144 -5.94 -7.22 9.71
C PHE A 144 -4.73 -7.98 9.14
N THR A 145 -4.98 -8.93 8.26
CA THR A 145 -3.95 -9.72 7.56
C THR A 145 -4.24 -9.75 6.06
N LEU A 146 -3.20 -9.89 5.25
CA LEU A 146 -3.33 -10.17 3.82
C LEU A 146 -3.60 -11.67 3.63
N VAL A 147 -4.64 -12.04 2.88
CA VAL A 147 -5.04 -13.46 2.67
C VAL A 147 -4.77 -13.94 1.25
N HIS A 148 -4.88 -13.03 0.28
CA HIS A 148 -4.59 -13.31 -1.12
C HIS A 148 -4.12 -12.03 -1.82
N PHE A 149 -3.15 -12.19 -2.70
CA PHE A 149 -2.69 -11.19 -3.64
C PHE A 149 -2.43 -11.91 -4.95
N ASP A 150 -2.83 -11.32 -6.07
CA ASP A 150 -2.42 -11.83 -7.38
C ASP A 150 -0.90 -11.64 -7.47
N GLU A 151 -0.13 -12.73 -7.41
CA GLU A 151 1.28 -12.68 -7.81
C GLU A 151 1.34 -12.17 -9.26
N TYR A 152 2.24 -11.24 -9.53
CA TYR A 152 2.56 -10.89 -10.92
C TYR A 152 2.96 -12.18 -11.64
N SER A 153 2.08 -12.73 -12.49
CA SER A 153 2.48 -13.75 -13.44
C SER A 153 3.52 -13.13 -14.37
N ASN A 154 4.73 -13.67 -14.38
CA ASN A 154 5.81 -13.31 -15.31
C ASN A 154 5.38 -13.33 -16.79
N GLU A 155 4.24 -13.95 -17.12
CA GLU A 155 3.65 -13.95 -18.47
C GLU A 155 3.42 -12.57 -19.07
N SER A 156 3.18 -11.53 -18.28
CA SER A 156 2.97 -10.18 -18.84
C SER A 156 4.27 -9.55 -19.37
N ILE A 157 5.43 -9.97 -18.85
CA ILE A 157 6.75 -9.46 -19.27
C ILE A 157 7.21 -10.20 -20.53
N ASP A 158 6.99 -11.52 -20.61
CA ASP A 158 7.37 -12.29 -21.80
C ASP A 158 6.51 -11.90 -23.02
N LYS A 159 5.20 -11.66 -22.84
CA LYS A 159 4.33 -11.16 -23.93
C LYS A 159 4.70 -9.75 -24.43
N LEU A 160 5.39 -8.95 -23.61
CA LEU A 160 5.90 -7.63 -24.01
C LEU A 160 7.22 -7.74 -24.77
N LYS A 161 8.11 -8.66 -24.39
CA LYS A 161 9.36 -8.94 -25.11
C LYS A 161 9.10 -9.51 -26.50
N ASP A 162 8.18 -10.47 -26.62
CA ASP A 162 7.84 -11.07 -27.92
C ASP A 162 7.25 -10.04 -28.89
N LYS A 163 6.50 -9.05 -28.38
CA LYS A 163 5.94 -7.95 -29.19
C LYS A 163 6.99 -6.92 -29.61
N GLU A 164 7.97 -6.63 -28.76
CA GLU A 164 9.06 -5.71 -29.13
C GLU A 164 10.00 -6.35 -30.15
N GLU A 165 10.33 -7.64 -30.00
CA GLU A 165 11.13 -8.37 -31.00
C GLU A 165 10.42 -8.43 -32.36
N LEU A 166 9.12 -8.71 -32.41
CA LEU A 166 8.37 -8.73 -33.69
C LEU A 166 8.36 -7.37 -34.42
N ASN A 167 8.45 -6.25 -33.69
CA ASN A 167 8.46 -4.91 -34.28
C ASN A 167 9.84 -4.51 -34.81
N LEU A 168 10.92 -5.05 -34.25
CA LEU A 168 12.27 -4.82 -34.77
C LEU A 168 12.55 -5.59 -36.07
N PHE A 169 11.93 -6.75 -36.29
CA PHE A 169 12.12 -7.54 -37.52
C PHE A 169 11.28 -7.08 -38.71
N ASN A 170 10.23 -6.28 -38.49
CA ASN A 170 9.32 -5.81 -39.56
C ASN A 170 9.65 -4.39 -40.08
N SER A 171 10.77 -3.79 -39.67
CA SER A 171 11.14 -2.41 -40.02
C SER A 171 12.32 -2.28 -41.01
N ASN A 172 12.63 -3.32 -41.79
CA ASN A 172 13.61 -3.25 -42.91
C ASN A 172 12.95 -3.62 -44.25
#